data_AF-A0A183G2E5-F1
#
_entry.id   AF-A0A183G2E5-F1
#
_cell.length_a   1.000
_cell.length_b   1.000
_cell.length_c   1.000
_cell.angle_alpha   90.00
_cell.angle_beta   90.00
_cell.angle_gamma   90.00
#
_symmetry.space_group_name_H-M   'P 1'
#
loop_
_entity.id
_entity.type
_entity.pdbx_description
1 polymer ?
#
loop_
_entity_poly.entity_id
_entity_poly.type
_entity_poly.pdbx_seq_one_letter_code
_entity_poly.pdbx_strand_id
1 'polypeptide(L)'
;MPAALVVVLLTVHALTATIAFLVNLILLVIIVLNTPKPIRTYSVLIVNYVLTDLFTSMAQAITVPRLITSNHSFVLIFYGACTKVGSSFCFSSFLVEIFGFSHGLNSVLLSIAYRYFSLRYGVPKRKPIIILCLLVCIPSLVPMAILWHKWSDGETIRHLLQVYRPDAYDDSVVVAGK
;
A
#
# COMPACT_ATOMS: atom_id res chain seq x y z
N MET A 1 25.24 3.39 -0.30
CA MET A 1 24.64 4.38 0.60
C MET A 1 25.31 4.26 1.96
N PRO A 2 25.58 5.35 2.69
CA PRO A 2 26.12 5.26 4.04
C PRO A 2 25.12 4.55 4.95
N ALA A 3 25.60 3.61 5.78
CA ALA A 3 24.76 2.80 6.66
C ALA A 3 23.84 3.64 7.57
N ALA A 4 24.34 4.80 8.03
CA ALA A 4 23.57 5.75 8.82
C ALA A 4 22.31 6.26 8.09
N LEU A 5 22.39 6.52 6.79
CA LEU A 5 21.24 6.99 6.01
C LEU A 5 20.16 5.92 5.90
N VAL A 6 20.55 4.65 5.71
CA VAL A 6 19.59 3.53 5.63
C VAL A 6 18.85 3.37 6.95
N VAL A 7 19.55 3.43 8.08
CA VAL A 7 18.93 3.36 9.42
C VAL A 7 17.97 4.52 9.65
N VAL A 8 18.35 5.74 9.27
CA VAL A 8 17.46 6.92 9.37
C VAL A 8 16.21 6.73 8.53
N LEU A 9 16.33 6.27 7.28
CA LEU A 9 15.17 6.07 6.41
C LEU A 9 14.23 4.97 6.95
N LEU A 10 14.79 3.86 7.44
CA LEU A 10 14.00 2.77 8.03
C LEU A 10 13.25 3.23 9.29
N THR A 11 13.92 3.97 10.17
CA THR A 11 13.31 4.48 11.41
C THR A 11 12.20 5.48 11.11
N VAL A 12 12.43 6.43 10.21
CA VAL A 12 11.38 7.38 9.78
C VAL A 12 10.20 6.65 9.18
N HIS A 13 10.43 5.70 8.27
CA HIS A 13 9.36 4.92 7.65
C HIS A 13 8.51 4.17 8.67
N ALA A 14 9.16 3.44 9.60
CA ALA A 14 8.47 2.68 10.64
C ALA A 14 7.64 3.58 11.57
N LEU A 15 8.17 4.75 11.96
CA LEU A 15 7.45 5.71 12.77
C LEU A 15 6.23 6.26 12.04
N THR A 16 6.38 6.66 10.78
CA THR A 16 5.27 7.17 9.96
C THR A 16 4.18 6.10 9.78
N ALA A 17 4.55 4.86 9.47
CA ALA A 17 3.62 3.75 9.31
C ALA A 17 2.85 3.46 10.61
N THR A 18 3.55 3.46 11.76
CA THR A 18 2.94 3.22 13.07
C THR A 18 1.95 4.34 13.44
N ILE A 19 2.34 5.60 13.22
CA ILE A 19 1.45 6.75 13.46
C ILE A 19 0.22 6.66 12.56
N ALA A 20 0.41 6.38 11.26
CA ALA A 20 -0.68 6.23 10.31
C ALA A 20 -1.66 5.13 10.72
N PHE A 21 -1.15 3.97 11.16
CA PHE A 21 -1.99 2.88 11.65
C PHE A 21 -2.83 3.32 12.85
N LEU A 22 -2.21 3.93 13.87
CA LEU A 22 -2.91 4.38 15.08
C LEU A 22 -3.97 5.46 14.77
N VAL A 23 -3.62 6.46 13.96
CA VAL A 23 -4.54 7.55 13.60
C VAL A 23 -5.73 7.00 12.81
N ASN A 24 -5.50 6.11 11.84
CA ASN A 24 -6.61 5.51 11.10
C ASN A 24 -7.48 4.60 11.96
N LEU A 25 -6.91 3.91 12.95
CA LEU A 25 -7.68 3.10 13.90
C LEU A 25 -8.60 3.98 14.75
N ILE A 26 -8.06 5.08 15.28
CA ILE A 26 -8.83 6.08 16.02
C ILE A 26 -9.94 6.66 15.13
N LEU A 27 -9.60 7.02 13.88
CA LEU A 27 -10.55 7.58 12.94
C LEU A 27 -11.68 6.58 12.61
N LEU A 28 -11.37 5.30 12.44
CA LEU A 28 -12.38 4.25 12.23
C LEU A 28 -13.35 4.16 13.41
N VAL A 29 -12.83 4.18 14.64
CA VAL A 29 -13.65 4.16 15.87
C VAL A 29 -14.55 5.40 15.92
N ILE A 30 -14.02 6.59 15.64
CA ILE A 30 -14.80 7.84 15.61
C ILE A 30 -15.93 7.74 14.58
N ILE A 31 -15.67 7.25 13.37
CA ILE A 31 -16.68 7.13 12.32
C ILE A 31 -17.79 6.15 12.73
N VAL A 32 -17.42 4.98 13.26
CA VAL A 32 -18.41 3.96 13.66
C VAL A 32 -19.31 4.47 14.79
N LEU A 33 -18.73 5.16 15.78
CA LEU A 33 -19.46 5.58 16.98
C LEU A 33 -20.19 6.93 16.83
N ASN A 34 -19.61 7.89 16.10
CA ASN A 34 -20.04 9.29 16.14
C ASN A 34 -20.62 9.83 14.82
N THR A 35 -20.80 9.02 13.78
CA THR A 35 -21.33 9.54 12.49
C THR A 35 -22.79 10.00 12.59
N PRO A 36 -23.09 11.31 12.42
CA PRO A 36 -24.46 11.80 12.44
C PRO A 36 -25.20 11.47 11.13
N LYS A 37 -26.53 11.40 11.20
CA LYS A 37 -27.41 11.03 10.06
C LYS A 37 -27.13 11.80 8.76
N PRO A 38 -26.85 13.12 8.75
CA PRO A 38 -26.66 13.90 7.52
C PRO A 38 -25.45 13.47 6.68
N ILE A 39 -24.36 13.01 7.30
CA ILE A 39 -23.13 12.61 6.60
C ILE A 39 -22.99 11.08 6.45
N ARG A 40 -24.02 10.32 6.81
CA ARG A 40 -23.99 8.84 6.85
C ARG A 40 -23.75 8.18 5.49
N THR A 41 -24.11 8.83 4.39
CA THR A 41 -23.76 8.34 3.05
C THR A 41 -22.28 8.58 2.75
N TYR A 42 -21.77 9.77 3.08
CA TYR A 42 -20.37 10.13 2.87
C TYR A 42 -19.43 9.29 3.73
N SER A 43 -19.86 8.89 4.93
CA SER A 43 -19.06 8.03 5.82
C SER A 43 -18.72 6.68 5.20
N VAL A 44 -19.49 6.17 4.22
CA VAL A 44 -19.12 4.95 3.48
C VAL A 44 -17.79 5.13 2.73
N LEU A 45 -17.58 6.29 2.11
CA LEU A 45 -16.34 6.61 1.40
C LEU A 45 -15.18 6.76 2.38
N ILE A 46 -15.43 7.41 3.52
CA ILE A 46 -14.40 7.56 4.55
C ILE A 46 -14.02 6.20 5.15
N VAL A 47 -14.99 5.33 5.47
CA VAL A 47 -14.70 3.97 5.98
C VAL A 47 -13.89 3.17 4.96
N ASN A 48 -14.26 3.23 3.67
CA ASN A 48 -13.50 2.56 2.61
C ASN A 48 -12.04 3.02 2.56
N TYR A 49 -11.81 4.34 2.63
CA TYR A 49 -10.48 4.93 2.66
C TYR A 49 -9.70 4.52 3.90
N VAL A 50 -10.29 4.65 5.09
CA VAL A 50 -9.64 4.36 6.38
C VAL A 50 -9.29 2.89 6.52
N LEU A 51 -10.16 1.97 6.08
CA LEU A 51 -9.85 0.54 6.07
C LEU A 51 -8.67 0.24 5.15
N THR A 52 -8.65 0.84 3.96
CA THR A 52 -7.54 0.67 3.01
C THR A 52 -6.24 1.20 3.61
N ASP A 53 -6.26 2.38 4.22
CA ASP A 53 -5.08 3.00 4.81
C ASP A 53 -4.58 2.24 6.06
N LEU A 54 -5.49 1.60 6.83
CA LEU A 54 -5.13 0.68 7.91
C LEU A 54 -4.34 -0.52 7.42
N PHE A 55 -4.83 -1.22 6.40
CA PHE A 55 -4.12 -2.38 5.84
C PHE A 55 -2.80 -1.97 5.19
N THR A 56 -2.77 -0.81 4.54
CA THR A 56 -1.57 -0.27 3.89
C THR A 56 -0.50 0.11 4.90
N SER A 57 -0.86 0.88 5.93
CA SER A 57 0.08 1.27 6.99
C SER A 57 0.56 0.08 7.81
N MET A 58 -0.28 -0.93 8.03
CA MET A 58 0.14 -2.20 8.64
C MET A 58 1.18 -2.94 7.78
N ALA A 59 0.98 -2.98 6.45
CA ALA A 59 1.96 -3.58 5.54
C ALA A 59 3.28 -2.80 5.50
N GLN A 60 3.22 -1.46 5.48
CA GLN A 60 4.40 -0.58 5.55
C GLN A 60 5.16 -0.70 6.87
N ALA A 61 4.47 -0.97 7.98
CA ALA A 61 5.13 -1.15 9.27
C ALA A 61 6.02 -2.40 9.31
N ILE A 62 5.68 -3.44 8.54
CA ILE A 62 6.43 -4.71 8.50
C ILE A 62 7.38 -4.83 7.31
N THR A 63 7.16 -4.09 6.24
CA THR A 63 7.90 -4.19 4.98
C THR A 63 8.38 -2.82 4.52
N VAL A 64 9.67 -2.72 4.22
CA VAL A 64 10.25 -1.54 3.57
C VAL A 64 10.87 -1.95 2.23
N PRO A 65 10.19 -1.68 1.10
CA PRO A 65 10.69 -2.02 -0.21
C PRO A 65 11.73 -1.00 -0.70
N ARG A 66 12.82 -1.49 -1.29
CA ARG A 66 13.79 -0.69 -2.02
C ARG A 66 13.81 -1.14 -3.47
N LEU A 67 13.42 -0.23 -4.37
CA LEU A 67 13.48 -0.44 -5.81
C LEU A 67 14.89 -0.11 -6.34
N ILE A 68 15.48 -1.04 -7.06
CA ILE A 68 16.69 -0.84 -7.86
C ILE A 68 16.31 -1.06 -9.31
N THR A 69 16.53 -0.05 -10.15
CA THR A 69 16.27 -0.14 -11.59
C THR A 69 17.56 -0.42 -12.33
N SER A 70 17.51 -1.31 -13.32
CA SER A 70 18.63 -1.62 -14.21
C SER A 70 18.09 -2.05 -15.57
N ASN A 71 18.42 -1.31 -16.64
CA ASN A 71 18.09 -1.57 -18.06
C ASN A 71 16.81 -2.42 -18.29
N HIS A 72 15.65 -1.76 -18.36
CA HIS A 72 14.31 -2.35 -18.55
C HIS A 72 13.80 -3.33 -17.47
N SER A 73 14.59 -3.56 -16.43
CA SER A 73 14.31 -4.50 -15.34
C SER A 73 14.37 -3.76 -14.00
N PHE A 74 13.70 -4.31 -12.99
CA PHE A 74 13.79 -3.78 -11.65
C PHE A 74 13.83 -4.90 -10.62
N VAL A 75 14.56 -4.63 -9.55
CA VAL A 75 14.76 -5.53 -8.43
C VAL A 75 14.26 -4.83 -7.18
N LEU A 76 13.38 -5.50 -6.44
CA LEU A 76 12.90 -5.11 -5.13
C LEU A 76 13.72 -5.83 -4.08
N ILE A 77 14.31 -5.04 -3.21
CA ILE A 77 15.01 -5.48 -2.01
C ILE A 77 14.10 -5.15 -0.83
N PHE A 78 13.70 -6.15 -0.05
CA PHE A 78 12.84 -5.94 1.12
C PHE A 78 13.65 -5.91 2.42
N TYR A 79 13.34 -4.91 3.24
CA TYR A 79 13.81 -4.79 4.62
C TYR A 79 12.62 -4.83 5.59
N GLY A 80 12.89 -4.94 6.89
CA GLY A 80 11.86 -4.87 7.94
C GLY A 80 11.57 -6.22 8.61
N ALA A 81 10.46 -6.30 9.33
CA ALA A 81 10.07 -7.51 10.07
C ALA A 81 9.66 -8.67 9.15
N CYS A 82 9.20 -8.36 7.93
CA CYS A 82 8.76 -9.36 6.96
C CYS A 82 9.88 -10.36 6.58
N THR A 83 11.15 -9.94 6.64
CA THR A 83 12.31 -10.76 6.25
C THR A 83 12.53 -11.94 7.19
N LYS A 84 12.03 -11.84 8.43
CA LYS A 84 12.07 -12.94 9.41
C LYS A 84 11.08 -14.06 9.08
N VAL A 85 10.08 -13.78 8.24
CA VAL A 85 9.05 -14.75 7.83
C VAL A 85 9.40 -15.38 6.49
N GLY A 86 9.77 -14.55 5.50
CA GLY A 86 10.22 -15.04 4.19
C GLY A 86 9.91 -14.09 3.03
N SER A 87 10.39 -14.46 1.85
CA SER A 87 10.29 -13.65 0.63
C SER A 87 8.88 -13.45 0.12
N SER A 88 8.08 -14.52 0.09
CA SER A 88 6.68 -14.46 -0.33
C SER A 88 5.84 -13.59 0.60
N PHE A 89 6.15 -13.55 1.90
CA PHE A 89 5.46 -12.71 2.86
C PHE A 89 5.78 -11.23 2.64
N CYS A 90 7.06 -10.86 2.52
CA CYS A 90 7.46 -9.49 2.17
C CYS A 90 6.82 -9.02 0.85
N PHE A 91 6.82 -9.88 -0.16
CA PHE A 91 6.21 -9.57 -1.44
C PHE A 91 4.69 -9.38 -1.32
N SER A 92 4.01 -10.25 -0.57
CA SER A 92 2.56 -10.12 -0.32
C SER A 92 2.22 -8.83 0.43
N SER A 93 3.00 -8.46 1.44
CA SER A 93 2.84 -7.16 2.12
C SER A 93 3.04 -5.99 1.16
N PHE A 94 4.08 -6.04 0.32
CA PHE A 94 4.31 -5.00 -0.68
C PHE A 94 3.16 -4.87 -1.70
N LEU A 95 2.51 -5.98 -2.06
CA LEU A 95 1.33 -5.94 -2.92
C LEU A 95 0.14 -5.25 -2.26
N VAL A 96 -0.05 -5.43 -0.95
CA VAL A 96 -1.05 -4.69 -0.17
C VAL A 96 -0.74 -3.19 -0.21
N GLU A 97 0.53 -2.80 -0.10
CA GLU A 97 0.94 -1.39 -0.21
C GLU A 97 0.62 -0.80 -1.58
N ILE A 98 0.92 -1.52 -2.65
CA ILE A 98 0.67 -1.08 -4.03
C ILE A 98 -0.83 -0.97 -4.32
N PHE A 99 -1.61 -1.96 -3.90
CA PHE A 99 -3.06 -1.89 -3.97
C PHE A 99 -3.59 -0.69 -3.19
N GLY A 100 -3.13 -0.52 -1.96
CA GLY A 100 -3.51 0.56 -1.06
C GLY A 100 -3.24 1.95 -1.62
N PHE A 101 -2.05 2.15 -2.18
CA PHE A 101 -1.67 3.40 -2.84
C PHE A 101 -2.59 3.72 -4.02
N SER A 102 -2.81 2.75 -4.91
CA SER A 102 -3.70 2.93 -6.07
C SER A 102 -5.14 3.17 -5.65
N HIS A 103 -5.64 2.38 -4.70
CA HIS A 103 -7.01 2.49 -4.20
C HIS A 103 -7.25 3.77 -3.39
N GLY A 104 -6.24 4.26 -2.68
CA GLY A 104 -6.27 5.54 -1.99
C GLY A 104 -6.48 6.70 -2.97
N LEU A 105 -5.70 6.75 -4.06
CA LEU A 105 -5.87 7.76 -5.10
C LEU A 105 -7.27 7.71 -5.73
N ASN A 106 -7.73 6.50 -6.08
CA ASN A 106 -9.07 6.35 -6.66
C ASN A 106 -10.19 6.70 -5.66
N SER A 107 -10.00 6.42 -4.37
CA SER A 107 -10.95 6.78 -3.29
C SER A 107 -11.01 8.29 -3.07
N VAL A 108 -9.88 9.00 -3.20
CA VAL A 108 -9.84 10.47 -3.16
C VAL A 108 -10.59 11.06 -4.35
N LEU A 109 -10.33 10.56 -5.57
CA LEU A 109 -11.06 10.97 -6.77
C LEU A 109 -12.57 10.75 -6.61
N LEU A 110 -12.95 9.58 -6.12
CA LEU A 110 -14.35 9.25 -5.85
C LEU A 110 -14.97 10.19 -4.81
N SER A 111 -14.22 10.54 -3.77
CA SER A 111 -14.67 11.49 -2.74
C SER A 111 -14.91 12.90 -3.30
N ILE A 112 -14.05 13.35 -4.22
CA ILE A 112 -14.23 14.63 -4.93
C ILE A 112 -15.47 14.57 -5.81
N ALA A 113 -15.63 13.49 -6.60
CA ALA A 113 -16.80 13.30 -7.46
C ALA A 113 -18.11 13.25 -6.65
N TYR A 114 -18.11 12.56 -5.50
CA TYR A 114 -19.24 12.54 -4.57
C TYR A 114 -19.60 13.94 -4.08
N ARG A 115 -18.61 14.72 -3.62
CA ARG A 115 -18.84 16.08 -3.10
C ARG A 115 -19.44 16.97 -4.18
N TYR A 116 -18.87 16.94 -5.38
CA TYR A 116 -19.40 17.67 -6.53
C TYR A 116 -20.86 17.27 -6.84
N PHE A 117 -21.14 15.96 -6.92
CA PHE A 117 -22.48 15.47 -7.18
C PHE A 117 -23.47 15.87 -6.08
N SER A 118 -23.07 15.78 -4.81
CA SER A 118 -23.92 16.12 -3.67
C SER A 118 -24.32 17.59 -3.63
N LEU A 119 -23.41 18.49 -4.05
CA LEU A 119 -23.66 19.92 -4.12
C LEU A 119 -24.58 20.29 -5.29
N ARG A 120 -24.46 19.59 -6.43
CA ARG A 120 -25.21 19.93 -7.66
C ARG A 120 -26.56 19.23 -7.77
N TYR A 121 -26.65 17.98 -7.31
CA TYR A 121 -27.80 17.10 -7.53
C TYR A 121 -28.41 16.57 -6.21
N GLY A 122 -27.86 16.97 -5.07
CA GLY A 122 -28.29 16.51 -3.75
C GLY A 122 -27.63 15.20 -3.31
N VAL A 123 -27.89 14.80 -2.06
CA VAL A 123 -27.21 13.65 -1.43
C VAL A 123 -27.63 12.33 -2.11
N PRO A 124 -26.70 11.57 -2.69
CA PRO A 124 -27.03 10.30 -3.34
C PRO A 124 -27.44 9.25 -2.30
N LYS A 125 -28.16 8.22 -2.75
CA LYS A 125 -28.52 7.07 -1.90
C LYS A 125 -27.27 6.27 -1.52
N ARG A 126 -27.33 5.57 -0.39
CA ARG A 126 -26.20 4.79 0.15
C ARG A 126 -25.78 3.60 -0.72
N LYS A 127 -26.72 2.85 -1.30
CA LYS A 127 -26.43 1.63 -2.07
C LYS A 127 -25.52 1.88 -3.29
N PRO A 128 -25.79 2.87 -4.16
CA PRO A 128 -24.89 3.21 -5.26
C PRO A 128 -23.46 3.54 -4.83
N ILE A 129 -23.28 4.23 -3.69
CA ILE A 129 -21.96 4.58 -3.19
C ILE A 129 -21.17 3.35 -2.75
N ILE A 130 -21.82 2.39 -2.08
CA ILE A 130 -21.18 1.11 -1.73
C ILE A 130 -20.72 0.36 -2.99
N ILE A 131 -21.58 0.28 -4.01
CA ILE A 131 -21.24 -0.37 -5.28
C ILE A 131 -20.06 0.35 -5.94
N LEU A 132 -20.05 1.68 -5.91
CA LEU A 132 -19.00 2.48 -6.53
C LEU A 132 -17.64 2.32 -5.82
N CYS A 133 -17.62 2.19 -4.49
CA CYS A 133 -16.41 1.81 -3.75
C CYS A 133 -15.86 0.45 -4.23
N LEU A 134 -16.73 -0.55 -4.41
CA LEU A 134 -16.34 -1.88 -4.88
C LEU A 134 -15.83 -1.84 -6.33
N LEU A 135 -16.47 -1.06 -7.21
CA LEU A 135 -16.01 -0.89 -8.59
C LEU A 135 -14.64 -0.22 -8.67
N VAL A 136 -14.37 0.72 -7.77
CA VAL A 136 -13.06 1.41 -7.66
C VAL A 136 -11.95 0.45 -7.18
N CYS A 137 -12.27 -0.69 -6.58
CA CYS A 137 -11.26 -1.73 -6.33
C CYS A 137 -10.67 -2.29 -7.63
N ILE A 138 -11.44 -2.39 -8.71
CA ILE A 138 -11.02 -3.01 -9.98
C ILE A 138 -9.76 -2.35 -10.58
N PRO A 139 -9.73 -1.02 -10.85
CA PRO A 139 -8.51 -0.38 -11.37
C PRO A 139 -7.34 -0.47 -10.38
N SER A 140 -7.63 -0.57 -9.08
CA SER A 140 -6.62 -0.66 -8.01
C SER A 140 -5.93 -2.03 -7.98
N LEU A 141 -6.58 -3.08 -8.51
CA LEU A 141 -6.01 -4.43 -8.62
C LEU A 141 -5.03 -4.56 -9.79
N VAL A 142 -5.09 -3.69 -10.80
CA VAL A 142 -4.23 -3.76 -12.00
C VAL A 142 -2.73 -3.73 -11.65
N PRO A 143 -2.20 -2.73 -10.91
CA PRO A 143 -0.77 -2.73 -10.56
C PRO A 143 -0.37 -3.92 -9.70
N MET A 144 -1.26 -4.37 -8.80
CA MET A 144 -1.04 -5.57 -7.98
C MET A 144 -0.91 -6.82 -8.85
N ALA A 145 -1.82 -7.01 -9.81
CA ALA A 145 -1.82 -8.16 -10.73
C ALA A 145 -0.59 -8.17 -11.65
N ILE A 146 -0.17 -7.00 -12.14
CA ILE A 146 1.06 -6.88 -12.95
C ILE A 146 2.28 -7.31 -12.15
N LEU A 147 2.41 -6.84 -10.90
CA LEU A 147 3.53 -7.22 -10.04
C LEU A 147 3.49 -8.70 -9.67
N TRP A 148 2.31 -9.22 -9.31
CA TRP A 148 2.13 -10.64 -9.02
C TRP A 148 2.56 -11.52 -10.20
N HIS A 149 2.14 -11.20 -11.42
CA HIS A 149 2.55 -11.94 -12.61
C HIS A 149 4.07 -11.84 -12.86
N LYS A 150 4.70 -10.71 -12.52
CA LYS A 150 6.14 -10.51 -12.68
C LYS A 150 6.98 -11.09 -11.53
N TRP A 151 6.35 -11.66 -10.51
CA TRP A 151 7.04 -12.26 -9.39
C TRP A 151 7.90 -13.45 -9.85
N SER A 152 9.16 -13.45 -9.41
CA SER A 152 10.13 -14.51 -9.66
C SER A 152 10.78 -14.87 -8.33
N ASP A 153 11.17 -16.13 -8.17
CA ASP A 153 11.66 -16.64 -6.89
C ASP A 153 13.02 -16.04 -6.52
N GLY A 154 13.24 -15.85 -5.22
CA GLY A 154 14.35 -15.09 -4.67
C GLY A 154 15.72 -15.67 -5.01
N GLU A 155 15.84 -16.99 -5.17
CA GLU A 155 17.10 -17.65 -5.56
C GLU A 155 17.54 -17.28 -6.98
N THR A 156 16.60 -17.22 -7.92
CA THR A 156 16.89 -16.86 -9.33
C THR A 156 17.42 -15.43 -9.41
N ILE A 157 16.85 -14.53 -8.61
CA ILE A 157 17.21 -13.11 -8.66
C ILE A 157 18.50 -12.84 -7.88
N ARG A 158 18.79 -13.59 -6.81
CA ARG A 158 20.08 -13.51 -6.10
C ARG A 158 21.25 -13.76 -7.04
N HIS A 159 21.16 -14.80 -7.88
CA HIS A 159 22.20 -15.08 -8.88
C HIS A 159 22.37 -13.93 -9.89
N LEU A 160 21.26 -13.33 -10.34
CA LEU A 160 21.29 -12.17 -11.24
C LEU A 160 21.86 -10.91 -10.56
N LEU A 161 21.55 -10.67 -9.28
CA LEU A 161 22.12 -9.57 -8.50
C LEU A 161 23.62 -9.73 -8.32
N GLN A 162 24.10 -10.94 -7.97
CA GLN A 162 25.54 -11.22 -7.85
C GLN A 162 26.29 -10.91 -9.15
N VAL A 163 25.70 -11.27 -10.29
CA VAL A 163 26.33 -11.10 -11.61
C VAL A 163 26.29 -9.65 -12.10
N TYR A 164 25.15 -8.96 -11.96
CA TYR A 164 24.93 -7.64 -12.59
C TYR A 164 25.08 -6.44 -11.64
N ARG A 165 24.92 -6.62 -10.33
CA ARG A 165 25.00 -5.58 -9.28
C ARG A 165 25.58 -6.13 -7.97
N PRO A 166 26.87 -6.52 -7.94
CA PRO A 166 27.51 -7.04 -6.74
C PRO A 166 27.59 -5.99 -5.61
N ASP A 167 27.49 -4.70 -5.93
CA ASP A 167 27.43 -3.58 -4.99
C ASP A 167 26.11 -3.49 -4.21
N ALA A 168 25.04 -4.11 -4.74
CA ALA A 168 23.74 -4.20 -4.11
C ALA A 168 23.47 -5.57 -3.48
N TYR A 169 24.42 -6.50 -3.61
CA TYR A 169 24.31 -7.86 -3.10
C TYR A 169 24.64 -7.93 -1.60
N ASP A 170 23.72 -8.51 -0.83
CA ASP A 170 23.88 -8.80 0.60
C ASP A 170 23.08 -10.07 0.90
N ASP A 171 23.70 -11.06 1.55
CA ASP A 171 23.12 -12.38 1.85
C ASP A 171 21.84 -12.28 2.71
N SER A 172 21.70 -11.18 3.47
CA SER A 172 20.56 -10.90 4.34
C SER A 172 19.32 -10.37 3.63
N VAL A 173 19.41 -10.10 2.31
CA VAL A 173 18.38 -9.39 1.57
C VAL A 173 17.40 -10.33 0.89
N VAL A 174 16.12 -10.03 1.09
CA VAL A 174 15.00 -10.69 0.40
C VAL A 174 14.71 -9.97 -0.90
N VAL A 175 14.73 -10.69 -2.01
CA VAL A 175 14.68 -10.11 -3.35
C VAL A 175 13.47 -10.60 -4.15
N ALA A 176 12.79 -9.69 -4.85
CA ALA A 176 11.79 -10.01 -5.88
C ALA A 176 11.96 -9.11 -7.11
N GLY A 177 11.80 -9.63 -8.32
CA GLY A 177 12.07 -8.85 -9.54
C GLY A 177 12.21 -9.72 -10.79
N LYS A 178 12.04 -9.10 -11.94
CA LYS A 178 12.33 -9.66 -13.27
C LYS A 178 13.22 -8.70 -14.02
#